data_AF-A0A502E7V2-F1
#
_entry.id   AF-A0A502E7V2-F1
#
_cell.length_a   1.000
_cell.length_b   1.000
_cell.length_c   1.000
_cell.angle_alpha   90.00
_cell.angle_beta   90.00
_cell.angle_gamma   90.00
#
_symmetry.space_group_name_H-M   'P 1'
#
loop_
_entity.id
_entity.type
_entity.pdbx_description
1 polymer ?
#
loop_
_entity_poly.entity_id
_entity_poly.type
_entity_poly.pdbx_seq_one_letter_code
_entity_poly.pdbx_strand_id
1 'polypeptide(L)'
;MPRLPPARYLLRARDLVDARYAEPITVDDLAAAAGLSRAHFSRMFTRTFGESPRSYLQTRRLERAAALLRHTDRSIAEVCVMVGLQSVGSFTTSFARVYGRPPAAYRASLPPAASRARVPSCILARDTRPAPDSRVKTAHGEKTDRGARP
;
A
#
# COMPACT_ATOMS: atom_id res chain seq x y z
N MET A 1 32.04 0.36 -12.03
CA MET A 1 32.43 -0.72 -11.10
C MET A 1 31.31 -1.74 -11.02
N PRO A 2 31.57 -3.04 -11.21
CA PRO A 2 30.53 -4.06 -11.14
C PRO A 2 30.07 -4.23 -9.68
N ARG A 3 28.78 -4.01 -9.41
CA ARG A 3 28.19 -4.34 -8.11
C ARG A 3 28.17 -5.86 -8.00
N LEU A 4 29.03 -6.42 -7.14
CA LEU A 4 29.00 -7.85 -6.85
C LEU A 4 27.60 -8.25 -6.38
N PRO A 5 27.06 -9.40 -6.83
CA PRO A 5 25.78 -9.88 -6.35
C PRO A 5 25.78 -9.98 -4.82
N PRO A 6 24.73 -9.48 -4.13
CA PRO A 6 24.62 -9.64 -2.68
C PRO A 6 24.74 -11.12 -2.31
N ALA A 7 25.61 -11.43 -1.36
CA ALA A 7 25.75 -12.79 -0.88
C ALA A 7 24.40 -13.29 -0.30
N ARG A 8 24.08 -14.58 -0.54
CA ARG A 8 22.77 -15.18 -0.18
C ARG A 8 22.37 -14.95 1.28
N TYR A 9 23.33 -14.87 2.21
CA TYR A 9 23.06 -14.59 3.62
C TYR A 9 22.54 -13.16 3.88
N LEU A 10 23.00 -12.17 3.11
CA LEU A 10 22.49 -10.78 3.21
C LEU A 10 21.08 -10.67 2.64
N LEU A 11 20.80 -11.42 1.57
CA LEU A 11 19.45 -11.51 1.00
C LEU A 11 18.46 -12.10 2.01
N ARG A 12 18.84 -13.18 2.72
CA ARG A 12 17.99 -13.75 3.79
C ARG A 12 17.63 -12.74 4.87
N ALA A 13 18.59 -11.94 5.33
CA ALA A 13 18.33 -10.90 6.33
C ALA A 13 17.37 -9.82 5.78
N ARG A 14 17.55 -9.42 4.51
CA ARG A 14 16.64 -8.48 3.84
C ARG A 14 15.23 -9.03 3.69
N ASP A 15 15.11 -10.28 3.26
CA ASP A 15 13.82 -10.96 3.08
C ASP A 15 13.10 -11.11 4.44
N LEU A 16 13.84 -11.31 5.53
CA LEU A 16 13.29 -11.28 6.89
C LEU A 16 12.72 -9.91 7.24
N VAL A 17 13.42 -8.81 6.95
CA VAL A 17 12.90 -7.46 7.14
C VAL A 17 11.61 -7.27 6.33
N ASP A 18 11.62 -7.67 5.06
CA ASP A 18 10.50 -7.45 4.15
C ASP A 18 9.26 -8.24 4.55
N ALA A 19 9.43 -9.44 5.12
CA ALA A 19 8.34 -10.29 5.59
C ALA A 19 7.79 -9.85 6.95
N ARG A 20 8.65 -9.36 7.85
CA ARG A 20 8.31 -9.16 9.27
C ARG A 20 8.47 -7.72 9.75
N TYR A 21 8.49 -6.74 8.84
CA TYR A 21 8.77 -5.32 9.14
C TYR A 21 7.98 -4.72 10.32
N ALA A 22 6.76 -5.19 10.58
CA ALA A 22 5.89 -4.69 11.64
C ALA A 22 6.30 -5.16 13.05
N GLU A 23 7.11 -6.22 13.13
CA GLU A 23 7.56 -6.81 14.38
C GLU A 23 8.75 -6.01 14.97
N PRO A 24 9.03 -6.14 16.29
CA PRO A 24 10.15 -5.48 16.94
C PRO A 24 11.50 -6.12 16.59
N ILE A 25 11.83 -6.19 15.29
CA ILE A 25 13.08 -6.75 14.78
C ILE A 25 14.26 -5.84 15.15
N THR A 26 15.30 -6.43 15.72
CA THR A 26 16.56 -5.77 16.03
C THR A 26 17.62 -6.04 14.96
N VAL A 27 18.70 -5.25 14.96
CA VAL A 27 19.85 -5.52 14.08
C VAL A 27 20.53 -6.85 14.43
N ASP A 28 20.44 -7.28 15.69
CA ASP A 28 21.01 -8.53 16.15
C ASP A 28 20.24 -9.73 15.58
N ASP A 29 18.91 -9.65 15.47
CA ASP A 29 18.09 -10.67 14.80
C ASP A 29 18.46 -10.82 13.31
N LEU A 30 18.69 -9.70 12.64
CA LEU A 30 19.10 -9.69 11.23
C LEU A 30 20.50 -10.27 11.04
N ALA A 31 21.42 -9.96 11.96
CA ALA A 31 22.76 -10.49 11.94
C ALA A 31 22.76 -12.01 12.20
N ALA A 32 21.93 -12.48 13.13
CA ALA A 32 21.72 -13.90 13.40
C ALA A 32 21.17 -14.64 12.18
N ALA A 33 20.17 -14.07 11.48
CA ALA A 33 19.63 -14.65 10.25
C ALA A 33 20.67 -14.73 9.11
N ALA A 34 21.67 -13.84 9.12
CA ALA A 34 22.80 -13.85 8.20
C ALA A 34 23.98 -14.72 8.67
N GLY A 35 23.96 -15.26 9.89
CA GLY A 35 25.08 -16.00 10.48
C GLY A 35 26.33 -15.14 10.75
N LEU A 36 26.15 -13.84 11.03
CA LEU A 36 27.24 -12.88 11.22
C LEU A 36 27.15 -12.19 12.58
N SER A 37 28.29 -11.69 13.06
CA SER A 37 28.29 -10.75 14.18
C SER A 37 27.65 -9.42 13.76
N ARG A 38 27.01 -8.71 14.70
CA ARG A 38 26.32 -7.44 14.48
C ARG A 38 27.15 -6.41 13.71
N ALA A 39 28.41 -6.24 14.11
CA ALA A 39 29.32 -5.26 13.50
C ALA A 39 29.69 -5.64 12.07
N HIS A 40 29.99 -6.92 11.83
CA HIS A 40 30.31 -7.40 10.49
C HIS A 40 29.09 -7.32 9.56
N PHE A 41 27.92 -7.75 10.06
CA PHE A 41 26.65 -7.64 9.34
C PHE A 41 26.35 -6.20 8.93
N SER A 42 26.42 -5.24 9.87
CA SER A 42 26.09 -3.84 9.58
C SER A 42 26.99 -3.25 8.49
N ARG A 43 28.29 -3.55 8.51
CA ARG A 43 29.24 -3.11 7.47
C ARG A 43 28.93 -3.75 6.12
N MET A 44 28.73 -5.07 6.09
CA MET A 44 28.46 -5.80 4.85
C MET A 44 27.13 -5.42 4.24
N PHE A 45 26.08 -5.29 5.05
CA PHE A 45 24.76 -4.86 4.63
C PHE A 45 24.82 -3.45 4.02
N THR A 46 25.44 -2.49 4.70
CA THR A 46 25.57 -1.11 4.19
C THR A 46 26.38 -1.06 2.90
N ARG A 47 27.50 -1.79 2.81
CA ARG A 47 28.33 -1.84 1.60
C ARG A 47 27.58 -2.43 0.41
N THR A 48 26.64 -3.34 0.67
CA THR A 48 25.93 -4.10 -0.37
C THR A 48 24.64 -3.41 -0.81
N PHE A 49 23.86 -2.84 0.12
CA PHE A 49 22.55 -2.24 -0.15
C PHE A 49 22.56 -0.70 -0.14
N GLY A 50 23.66 -0.07 0.28
CA GLY A 50 23.81 1.39 0.27
C GLY A 50 23.23 2.10 1.50
N GLU A 51 22.54 1.39 2.39
CA GLU A 51 22.00 1.95 3.63
C GLU A 51 22.17 1.00 4.82
N SER A 52 22.13 1.56 6.04
CA SER A 52 22.26 0.76 7.25
C SER A 52 21.03 -0.14 7.49
N PRO A 53 21.16 -1.28 8.18
CA PRO A 53 20.02 -2.16 8.46
C PRO A 53 18.84 -1.47 9.17
N ARG A 54 19.13 -0.54 10.11
CA ARG A 54 18.08 0.23 10.80
C ARG A 54 17.37 1.19 9.86
N SER A 55 18.14 1.88 9.00
CA SER A 55 17.57 2.77 7.97
C SER A 55 16.66 1.98 7.03
N TYR A 56 17.13 0.83 6.56
CA TYR A 56 16.39 -0.04 5.66
C TYR A 56 15.04 -0.46 6.27
N LEU A 57 15.04 -0.96 7.51
CA LEU A 57 13.81 -1.30 8.23
C LEU A 57 12.87 -0.09 8.37
N GLN A 58 13.41 1.08 8.72
CA GLN A 58 12.62 2.31 8.82
C GLN A 58 11.99 2.69 7.47
N THR A 59 12.76 2.66 6.39
CA THR A 59 12.30 2.93 5.03
C THR A 59 11.17 1.97 4.65
N ARG A 60 11.33 0.66 4.89
CA ARG A 60 10.28 -0.34 4.64
C ARG A 60 9.00 -0.07 5.42
N ARG A 61 9.10 0.29 6.70
CA ARG A 61 7.94 0.65 7.52
C ARG A 61 7.21 1.87 6.96
N LEU A 62 7.95 2.89 6.51
CA LEU A 62 7.38 4.10 5.91
C LEU A 62 6.74 3.82 4.53
N GLU A 63 7.34 2.97 3.70
CA GLU A 63 6.75 2.47 2.44
C GLU A 63 5.41 1.78 2.69
N ARG A 64 5.35 0.90 3.69
CA ARG A 64 4.11 0.21 4.08
C ARG A 64 3.08 1.16 4.68
N ALA A 65 3.50 2.14 5.47
CA ALA A 65 2.62 3.18 5.98
C ALA A 65 2.00 3.99 4.84
N ALA A 66 2.79 4.40 3.85
CA ALA A 66 2.28 5.12 2.69
C ALA A 66 1.25 4.29 1.91
N ALA A 67 1.47 2.98 1.77
CA ALA A 67 0.47 2.08 1.17
C ALA A 67 -0.83 2.03 1.97
N LEU A 68 -0.75 1.89 3.30
CA LEU A 68 -1.95 1.88 4.17
C LEU A 68 -2.70 3.21 4.09
N LEU A 69 -2.01 4.35 4.07
CA LEU A 69 -2.63 5.67 3.94
C LEU A 69 -3.36 5.85 2.61
N ARG A 70 -2.90 5.21 1.52
CA ARG A 70 -3.52 5.26 0.19
C ARG A 70 -4.75 4.37 0.05
N HIS A 71 -4.80 3.26 0.79
CA HIS A 71 -5.72 2.16 0.51
C HIS A 71 -6.70 1.89 1.65
N THR A 72 -6.59 2.61 2.76
CA THR A 72 -7.44 2.41 3.95
C THR A 72 -7.78 3.74 4.62
N ASP A 73 -8.91 3.77 5.31
CA ASP A 73 -9.37 4.93 6.10
C ASP A 73 -8.90 4.88 7.57
N ARG A 74 -7.93 4.02 7.89
CA ARG A 74 -7.37 3.87 9.25
C ARG A 74 -6.80 5.17 9.79
N SER A 75 -6.87 5.41 11.09
CA SER A 75 -6.28 6.61 11.66
C SER A 75 -4.75 6.62 11.52
N ILE A 76 -4.13 7.80 11.58
CA ILE A 76 -2.65 7.93 11.49
C ILE A 76 -1.98 7.17 12.64
N ALA A 77 -2.59 7.17 13.83
CA ALA A 77 -2.12 6.44 14.99
C ALA A 77 -2.19 4.92 14.78
N GLU A 78 -3.30 4.41 14.23
CA GLU A 78 -3.42 2.99 13.89
C GLU A 78 -2.37 2.56 12.86
N VAL A 79 -2.17 3.36 11.80
CA VAL A 79 -1.15 3.08 10.78
C VAL A 79 0.25 3.03 11.41
N CYS A 80 0.57 3.95 12.31
CA CYS A 80 1.84 3.97 13.04
C CYS A 80 2.10 2.64 13.77
N VAL A 81 1.12 2.17 14.53
CA VAL A 81 1.22 0.90 15.27
C VAL A 81 1.29 -0.29 14.32
N MET A 82 0.48 -0.31 13.25
CA MET A 82 0.46 -1.40 12.26
C MET A 82 1.79 -1.61 11.54
N VAL A 83 2.59 -0.55 11.37
CA VAL A 83 3.93 -0.66 10.78
C VAL A 83 5.03 -0.88 11.81
N GLY A 84 4.69 -1.11 13.09
CA GLY A 84 5.64 -1.41 14.15
C GLY A 84 6.35 -0.19 14.75
N LEU A 85 5.78 1.02 14.57
CA LEU A 85 6.30 2.26 15.16
C LEU A 85 5.52 2.63 16.43
N GLN A 86 6.25 3.09 17.45
CA GLN A 86 5.70 3.31 18.80
C GLN A 86 5.27 4.78 19.05
N SER A 87 5.80 5.72 18.27
CA SER A 87 5.56 7.16 18.47
C SER A 87 5.00 7.78 17.20
N VAL A 88 3.77 8.31 17.30
CA VAL A 88 3.10 9.03 16.20
C VAL A 88 3.86 10.29 15.81
N GLY A 89 4.47 11.00 16.77
CA GLY A 89 5.28 12.19 16.51
C GLY A 89 6.52 11.85 15.70
N SER A 90 7.30 10.85 16.14
CA SER A 90 8.49 10.39 15.42
C SER A 90 8.14 9.84 14.03
N PHE A 91 7.05 9.06 13.94
CA PHE A 91 6.53 8.58 12.66
C PHE A 91 6.20 9.72 11.71
N THR A 92 5.47 10.73 12.18
CA THR A 92 5.06 11.89 11.37
C THR A 92 6.27 12.64 10.82
N THR A 93 7.27 12.90 11.66
CA THR A 93 8.52 13.57 11.25
C THR A 93 9.31 12.73 10.24
N SER A 94 9.51 11.44 10.52
CA SER A 94 10.23 10.55 9.60
C SER A 94 9.50 10.37 8.27
N PHE A 95 8.18 10.28 8.30
CA PHE A 95 7.36 10.20 7.09
C PHE A 95 7.47 11.48 6.25
N ALA A 96 7.35 12.64 6.87
CA ALA A 96 7.49 13.92 6.18
C ALA A 96 8.89 14.10 5.57
N ARG A 97 9.94 13.64 6.26
CA ARG A 97 11.31 13.66 5.73
C ARG A 97 11.47 12.82 4.45
N VAL A 98 10.78 11.69 4.35
CA VAL A 98 10.88 10.77 3.20
C VAL A 98 9.92 11.17 2.06
N TYR A 99 8.70 11.62 2.38
CA TYR A 99 7.65 11.89 1.40
C TYR A 99 7.37 13.38 1.13
N GLY A 100 8.13 14.28 1.75
CA GLY A 100 8.03 15.73 1.61
C GLY A 100 6.81 16.37 2.29
N ARG A 101 5.92 15.58 2.90
CA ARG A 101 4.71 16.07 3.58
C ARG A 101 4.24 15.11 4.68
N PRO A 102 3.55 15.61 5.73
CA PRO A 102 3.03 14.77 6.81
C PRO A 102 2.03 13.71 6.34
N PRO A 103 1.82 12.60 7.08
CA PRO A 103 0.87 11.53 6.74
C PRO A 103 -0.55 12.02 6.45
N ALA A 104 -1.06 12.98 7.23
CA ALA A 104 -2.40 13.56 7.05
C ALA A 104 -2.53 14.27 5.69
N ALA A 105 -1.58 15.16 5.39
CA ALA A 105 -1.54 15.90 4.13
C ALA A 105 -1.28 14.95 2.93
N TYR A 106 -0.46 13.92 3.14
CA TYR A 106 -0.25 12.88 2.14
C TYR A 106 -1.56 12.17 1.78
N ARG A 107 -2.37 11.78 2.78
CA ARG A 107 -3.70 11.19 2.55
C ARG A 107 -4.65 12.15 1.86
N ALA A 108 -4.76 13.39 2.35
CA ALA A 108 -5.67 14.38 1.80
C ALA A 108 -5.40 14.71 0.31
N SER A 109 -4.16 14.54 -0.14
CA SER A 109 -3.79 14.74 -1.55
C SER A 109 -4.24 13.64 -2.51
N LEU A 110 -4.83 12.57 -1.99
CA LEU A 110 -5.24 11.40 -2.76
C LEU A 110 -6.76 11.31 -2.78
N PRO A 111 -7.36 10.77 -3.85
CA PRO A 111 -8.78 10.44 -3.85
C PRO A 111 -9.12 9.51 -2.66
N PRO A 112 -10.36 9.55 -2.13
CA PRO A 112 -10.78 8.70 -1.02
C PRO A 112 -10.45 7.23 -1.29
N ALA A 113 -9.98 6.49 -0.27
CA ALA A 113 -9.58 5.09 -0.42
C ALA A 113 -10.71 4.23 -1.02
N ALA A 114 -11.96 4.53 -0.66
CA ALA A 114 -13.17 3.90 -1.19
C ALA A 114 -13.28 3.98 -2.73
N SER A 115 -12.86 5.10 -3.34
CA SER A 115 -12.87 5.28 -4.80
C SER A 115 -11.75 4.50 -5.52
N ARG A 116 -10.77 3.97 -4.77
CA ARG A 116 -9.57 3.32 -5.30
C ARG A 116 -9.56 1.80 -5.09
N ALA A 117 -10.66 1.24 -4.60
CA ALA A 117 -10.82 -0.22 -4.54
C ALA A 117 -10.58 -0.78 -5.94
N ARG A 118 -9.52 -1.58 -6.11
CA ARG A 118 -9.16 -2.24 -7.38
C ARG A 118 -10.13 -3.39 -7.64
N VAL A 119 -11.39 -3.02 -7.87
CA VAL A 119 -12.45 -3.93 -8.20
C VAL A 119 -12.47 -4.02 -9.73
N PRO A 120 -12.29 -5.21 -10.32
CA PRO A 120 -12.45 -5.42 -11.75
C PRO A 120 -13.78 -4.83 -12.24
N SER A 121 -13.79 -4.27 -13.47
CA SER A 121 -14.98 -3.63 -14.05
C SER A 121 -16.20 -4.56 -14.07
N CYS A 122 -16.01 -5.87 -14.18
CA CYS A 122 -17.09 -6.85 -14.12
C CYS A 122 -17.75 -6.94 -12.73
N ILE A 123 -17.00 -6.76 -11.64
CA ILE A 123 -17.54 -6.78 -10.27
C ILE A 123 -18.25 -5.45 -9.98
N LEU A 124 -17.67 -4.31 -10.40
CA LEU A 124 -18.35 -3.02 -10.30
C LEU A 124 -19.67 -3.03 -11.10
N ALA A 125 -19.64 -3.46 -12.37
CA ALA A 125 -20.84 -3.49 -13.21
C ALA A 125 -21.94 -4.42 -12.67
N ARG A 126 -21.57 -5.50 -11.97
CA ARG A 126 -22.53 -6.39 -11.30
C ARG A 126 -23.19 -5.70 -10.10
N ASP A 127 -22.40 -5.03 -9.28
CA ASP A 127 -22.84 -4.54 -7.97
C ASP A 127 -23.36 -3.09 -7.99
N THR A 128 -22.97 -2.28 -8.99
CA THR A 128 -23.44 -0.89 -9.18
C THR A 128 -24.48 -0.75 -10.28
N ARG A 129 -25.01 -1.86 -10.81
CA ARG A 129 -26.08 -1.82 -11.81
C ARG A 129 -27.27 -1.04 -11.22
N PRO A 130 -27.67 0.10 -11.80
CA PRO A 130 -28.85 0.81 -11.31
C PRO A 130 -30.04 -0.15 -11.41
N ALA A 131 -30.84 -0.23 -10.35
CA ALA A 131 -32.08 -1.01 -10.38
C ALA A 131 -32.90 -0.54 -11.59
N PRO A 132 -33.46 -1.46 -12.40
CA PRO A 132 -34.23 -1.06 -13.57
C PRO A 132 -35.37 -0.15 -13.12
N ASP A 133 -35.33 1.09 -13.58
CA ASP A 133 -36.41 2.05 -13.37
C ASP A 133 -37.68 1.45 -13.98
N SER A 134 -38.71 1.31 -13.14
CA SER A 134 -39.93 0.58 -13.46
C SER A 134 -40.84 1.31 -14.46
N ARG A 135 -40.39 2.39 -15.12
CA ARG A 135 -41.24 3.19 -16.00
C ARG A 135 -40.52 3.79 -17.21
N VAL A 136 -40.36 3.00 -18.27
CA VAL A 136 -40.50 3.54 -19.64
C VAL A 136 -41.31 2.55 -20.48
N LYS A 137 -42.63 2.77 -20.56
CA LYS A 137 -43.46 2.22 -21.65
C LYS A 137 -43.35 3.18 -22.83
N THR A 138 -42.48 2.88 -23.78
CA THR A 138 -42.48 3.52 -25.09
C THR A 138 -43.66 2.98 -25.91
N ALA A 139 -44.31 3.88 -26.64
CA ALA A 139 -45.62 3.74 -27.27
C ALA A 139 -45.76 2.57 -28.27
N HIS A 140 -46.91 1.88 -28.24
CA HIS A 140 -47.38 1.07 -29.36
C HIS A 140 -48.14 1.99 -30.32
N GLY A 141 -47.63 2.13 -31.54
CA GLY A 141 -48.32 2.82 -32.62
C GLY A 141 -49.53 2.00 -33.07
N GLU A 142 -50.70 2.63 -33.09
CA GLU A 142 -51.90 2.04 -33.65
C GLU A 142 -52.10 2.60 -35.06
N LYS A 143 -51.86 1.75 -36.06
CA LYS A 143 -52.20 1.99 -37.46
C LYS A 143 -53.15 0.88 -37.88
N THR A 144 -54.42 1.19 -38.04
CA THR A 144 -55.32 0.42 -38.92
C THR A 144 -56.35 1.38 -39.54
N ASP A 145 -56.02 1.77 -40.77
CA ASP A 145 -56.95 2.19 -41.79
C ASP A 145 -57.52 0.93 -42.48
N ARG A 146 -58.85 0.90 -42.65
CA ARG A 146 -59.70 0.08 -43.56
C ARG A 146 -61.11 0.06 -42.97
N GLY A 147 -62.20 0.45 -43.61
CA GLY A 147 -62.46 0.88 -44.98
C GLY A 147 -63.96 1.15 -45.13
N ALA A 148 -64.31 1.89 -46.17
CA ALA A 148 -65.62 2.48 -46.46
C ALA A 148 -66.77 1.50 -46.73
N ARG A 149 -68.01 1.99 -46.55
CA ARG A 149 -69.15 1.69 -47.43
C ARG A 149 -70.19 2.82 -47.38
N PRO A 150 -70.73 3.28 -48.52
CA PRO A 150 -71.87 4.22 -48.54
C PRO A 150 -73.18 3.56 -48.11
#